data_AF-A0A1Q3SWY0-F1
#
_entry.id   AF-A0A1Q3SWY0-F1
#
_cell.length_a   1.000
_cell.length_b   1.000
_cell.length_c   1.000
_cell.angle_alpha   90.00
_cell.angle_beta   90.00
_cell.angle_gamma   90.00
#
_symmetry.space_group_name_H-M   'P 1'
#
loop_
_entity.id
_entity.type
_entity.pdbx_description
1 polymer ?
#
loop_
_entity_poly.entity_id
_entity_poly.type
_entity_poly.pdbx_seq_one_letter_code
_entity_poly.pdbx_strand_id
1 'polypeptide(L)' 'MPFTEPKRTDDSTDKVRKIARLATLLLELRTEYERRPRNDLLVQIKERAAELNELADSLPVTVPHNNQPPALPNTLG' A
#
# COMPACT_ATOMS: atom_id res chain seq x y z
N MET A 1 -18.16 4.51 -27.08
CA MET A 1 -17.62 3.36 -26.31
C MET A 1 -16.93 3.94 -25.09
N PRO A 2 -17.27 3.54 -23.84
CA PRO A 2 -16.60 4.07 -22.67
C PRO A 2 -15.25 3.36 -22.50
N PHE A 3 -14.18 4.14 -22.35
CA PHE A 3 -12.86 3.63 -22.04
C PHE A 3 -12.84 3.17 -20.59
N THR A 4 -12.87 1.86 -20.38
CA THR A 4 -12.66 1.25 -19.06
C THR A 4 -11.19 1.44 -18.69
N GLU A 5 -10.90 2.44 -17.87
CA GLU A 5 -9.57 2.68 -17.32
C GLU A 5 -9.12 1.46 -16.50
N PRO A 6 -7.86 1.01 -16.61
CA PRO A 6 -7.45 -0.26 -16.05
C PRO A 6 -7.44 -0.19 -14.52
N LYS A 7 -8.23 -1.07 -13.90
CA LYS A 7 -8.42 -1.38 -12.46
C LYS A 7 -7.15 -1.48 -11.58
N ARG A 8 -5.94 -1.31 -12.13
CA ARG A 8 -4.63 -1.49 -11.45
C ARG A 8 -4.23 -0.33 -10.53
N THR A 9 -4.73 0.88 -10.76
CA THR A 9 -4.32 2.07 -9.98
C THR A 9 -4.87 2.04 -8.57
N ASP A 10 -6.06 1.46 -8.38
CA ASP A 10 -6.73 1.34 -7.07
C ASP A 10 -5.98 0.36 -6.16
N ASP A 11 -5.53 -0.77 -6.71
CA ASP A 11 -4.83 -1.83 -5.95
C ASP A 11 -3.53 -1.33 -5.29
N SER A 12 -2.79 -0.43 -5.96
CA SER A 12 -1.51 0.08 -5.42
C SER A 12 -1.74 1.08 -4.28
N THR A 13 -2.75 1.96 -4.42
CA THR A 13 -3.09 2.94 -3.39
C THR A 13 -3.62 2.25 -2.13
N ASP A 14 -4.44 1.22 -2.30
CA ASP A 14 -4.96 0.44 -1.18
C ASP A 14 -3.87 -0.36 -0.46
N LYS A 15 -2.88 -0.89 -1.18
CA LYS A 15 -1.70 -1.51 -0.55
C LYS A 15 -0.93 -0.51 0.31
N VAL A 16 -0.66 0.70 -0.19
CA VAL A 16 0.02 1.76 0.58
C VAL A 16 -0.78 2.14 1.84
N ARG A 17 -2.12 2.25 1.72
CA ARG A 17 -2.99 2.49 2.89
C ARG A 17 -2.93 1.35 3.90
N LYS A 18 -2.90 0.09 3.46
CA LYS A 18 -2.77 -1.08 4.34
C LYS A 18 -1.42 -1.09 5.07
N ILE A 19 -0.33 -0.79 4.36
CA ILE A 19 1.01 -0.65 4.94
C ILE A 19 1.01 0.40 6.05
N ALA A 20 0.41 1.57 5.80
CA ALA A 20 0.31 2.61 6.82
C ALA A 20 -0.48 2.14 8.07
N ARG A 21 -1.59 1.42 7.88
CA ARG A 21 -2.38 0.88 9.00
C ARG A 21 -1.60 -0.14 9.83
N LEU A 22 -0.87 -1.05 9.17
CA LEU A 22 -0.02 -2.04 9.86
C LEU A 22 1.13 -1.38 10.62
N ALA A 23 1.76 -0.36 10.04
CA ALA A 23 2.80 0.40 10.72
C ALA A 23 2.26 1.08 12.00
N THR A 24 1.08 1.70 11.94
CA THR A 24 0.42 2.28 13.13
C THR A 24 0.14 1.21 14.18
N LEU A 25 -0.41 0.06 13.80
CA LEU A 25 -0.67 -1.05 14.72
C LEU A 25 0.62 -1.55 15.40
N LEU A 26 1.73 -1.65 14.67
CA LEU A 26 3.03 -2.04 15.23
C LEU A 26 3.53 -1.03 16.28
N LEU A 27 3.29 0.28 16.08
CA LEU A 27 3.62 1.29 17.08
C LEU A 27 2.78 1.14 18.35
N GLU A 28 1.50 0.82 18.21
CA GLU A 28 0.60 0.56 19.35
C GLU A 28 1.04 -0.69 20.12
N LEU A 29 1.31 -1.79 19.42
CA LEU A 29 1.79 -3.04 20.03
C LEU A 29 3.14 -2.86 20.73
N ARG A 30 4.07 -2.12 20.13
CA ARG A 30 5.34 -1.73 20.78
C ARG A 30 5.06 -0.97 22.07
N THR A 31 4.20 0.06 22.01
CA THR A 31 3.88 0.90 23.17
C THR A 31 3.28 0.08 24.30
N GLU A 32 2.38 -0.86 23.99
CA GLU A 32 1.80 -1.76 24.99
C GLU A 32 2.85 -2.73 25.54
N TYR A 33 3.71 -3.29 24.70
CA TYR A 33 4.79 -4.17 25.15
C TYR A 33 5.77 -3.46 26.10
N GLU A 34 6.14 -2.20 25.81
CA GLU A 34 6.98 -1.39 26.69
C GLU A 34 6.33 -1.13 28.06
N ARG A 35 5.00 -0.96 28.09
CA ARG A 35 4.25 -0.78 29.33
C ARG A 35 4.06 -2.09 30.09
N ARG A 36 3.79 -3.18 29.37
CA ARG A 36 3.41 -4.50 29.90
C ARG A 36 4.01 -5.60 29.03
N PRO A 37 5.27 -6.00 29.30
CA PRO A 37 5.93 -7.02 28.50
C PRO A 37 5.20 -8.36 28.59
N ARG A 38 4.78 -8.88 27.43
CA ARG A 38 4.06 -10.15 27.29
C ARG A 38 4.56 -10.91 26.07
N ASN A 39 4.63 -12.23 26.17
CA ASN A 39 5.14 -13.08 25.07
C ASN A 39 4.19 -13.06 23.87
N ASP A 40 2.90 -13.10 24.14
CA ASP A 40 1.78 -12.95 23.20
C ASP A 40 1.88 -11.65 22.39
N LEU A 41 2.27 -10.52 23.00
CA LEU A 41 2.51 -9.27 22.26
C LEU A 41 3.73 -9.36 21.33
N LEU A 42 4.82 -10.01 21.75
CA LEU A 42 5.98 -10.23 20.88
C LEU A 42 5.64 -11.10 19.66
N VAL A 43 4.82 -12.13 19.86
CA VAL A 43 4.33 -12.99 18.77
C VAL A 43 3.52 -12.15 17.79
N GLN A 44 2.56 -11.35 18.29
CA GLN A 44 1.76 -10.46 17.44
C GLN A 44 2.62 -9.43 16.70
N ILE A 45 3.62 -8.82 17.35
CA ILE A 45 4.54 -7.89 16.70
C ILE A 45 5.29 -8.58 15.55
N LYS A 46 5.79 -9.80 15.78
CA LYS A 46 6.49 -10.58 14.75
C LYS A 46 5.59 -10.90 13.55
N GLU A 47 4.37 -11.34 13.80
CA GLU A 47 3.39 -11.66 12.76
C GLU A 47 3.05 -10.42 11.92
N ARG A 48 2.76 -9.28 12.55
CA ARG A 48 2.42 -8.03 11.85
C ARG A 48 3.61 -7.43 11.10
N ALA A 49 4.82 -7.59 11.62
CA ALA A 49 6.03 -7.18 10.91
C ALA A 49 6.28 -8.03 9.66
N ALA A 50 6.01 -9.34 9.72
CA ALA A 50 6.09 -10.21 8.54
C ALA A 50 5.05 -9.80 7.48
N GLU A 51 3.80 -9.57 7.88
CA GLU A 51 2.73 -9.10 6.97
C GLU A 51 3.08 -7.76 6.31
N LEU A 52 3.69 -6.83 7.07
CA LEU A 52 4.13 -5.54 6.55
C LEU A 52 5.20 -5.72 5.47
N ASN A 53 6.19 -6.60 5.70
CA ASN A 53 7.26 -6.88 4.74
C ASN A 53 6.70 -7.51 3.47
N GLU A 54 5.81 -8.50 3.59
CA GLU A 54 5.16 -9.14 2.43
C GLU A 54 4.39 -8.12 1.58
N LEU A 55 3.66 -7.20 2.22
CA LEU A 55 2.95 -6.14 1.50
C LEU A 55 3.91 -5.15 0.82
N ALA A 56 5.00 -4.77 1.49
CA ALA A 56 6.01 -3.88 0.94
C ALA A 56 6.70 -4.49 -0.28
N ASP A 57 7.09 -5.76 -0.21
CA ASP A 57 7.69 -6.50 -1.33
C ASP A 57 6.74 -6.65 -2.52
N SER A 58 5.43 -6.61 -2.27
CA SER A 58 4.39 -6.68 -3.31
C SER A 58 4.14 -5.34 -4.03
N LEU A 59 4.78 -4.24 -3.60
CA LEU A 59 4.64 -2.94 -4.26
C LEU A 59 5.50 -2.90 -5.54
N PRO A 60 4.96 -2.36 -6.65
CA PRO A 60 5.75 -2.22 -7.87
C PRO A 60 6.88 -1.20 -7.67
N VAL A 61 8.10 -1.56 -8.10
CA VAL A 61 9.30 -0.70 -8.04
C VAL A 61 9.16 0.56 -8.90
N THR A 62 8.29 0.53 -9.90
CA THR A 62 8.02 1.64 -10.81
C THR A 62 6.51 1.90 -10.90
N VAL A 63 6.09 3.14 -10.63
CA VAL A 63 4.74 3.60 -10.94
C VAL A 63 4.64 3.71 -12.46
N PRO A 64 3.73 2.98 -13.15
CA PRO A 64 3.48 3.21 -14.56
C PRO A 64 2.89 4.62 -14.70
N HIS A 65 3.71 5.57 -15.11
CA HIS A 65 3.24 6.90 -15.47
C HIS A 65 2.47 6.75 -16.78
N ASN A 66 1.14 6.85 -16.72
CA ASN A 66 0.29 6.89 -17.90
C ASN A 66 0.47 8.28 -18.55
N ASN A 67 1.60 8.49 -19.22
CA ASN A 67 1.85 9.66 -20.06
C ASN A 67 1.00 9.51 -21.33
N GLN A 68 -0.31 9.72 -21.22
CA GLN A 68 -1.15 9.93 -22.38
C GLN A 68 -0.99 11.41 -22.76
N PRO A 69 -0.26 11.75 -23.84
CA PRO A 69 -0.24 13.14 -24.30
C PRO A 69 -1.68 13.58 -24.60
N PRO A 70 -2.04 14.84 -24.33
CA PRO A 70 -3.38 15.33 -24.66
C PRO A 70 -3.60 15.09 -26.15
N ALA A 71 -4.64 14.33 -26.50
CA ALA A 71 -5.04 14.14 -27.89
C ALA A 71 -5.33 15.52 -28.47
N LEU A 72 -4.48 15.96 -29.39
CA LEU A 72 -4.69 17.21 -30.12
C LEU A 72 -6.08 17.12 -30.79
N PRO A 73 -6.95 18.13 -30.63
CA PRO A 73 -8.24 18.11 -31.32
C PRO A 73 -7.98 18.10 -32.83
N ASN A 74 -8.56 17.13 -33.53
CA ASN A 74 -8.55 17.08 -35.00
C ASN A 74 -9.02 18.43 -35.54
N THR A 75 -8.11 19.23 -36.07
CA THR A 75 -8.45 20.36 -36.93
C THR A 75 -8.94 19.78 -38.25
N LEU A 76 -10.27 19.80 -38.41
CA LEU A 76 -10.96 19.47 -39.65
C LEU A 76 -10.45 20.40 -40.76
N GLY A 77 -9.86 19.79 -41.80
CA GLY A 77 -9.68 20.40 -43.11
C GLY A 77 -10.81 20.02 -44.05
#